data_AF-W4V0A5-F1
#
_entry.id   AF-W4V0A5-F1
#
_cell.length_a   1.000
_cell.length_b   1.000
_cell.length_c   1.000
_cell.angle_alpha   90.00
_cell.angle_beta   90.00
_cell.angle_gamma   90.00
#
_symmetry.space_group_name_H-M   'P 1'
#
loop_
_entity.id
_entity.type
_entity.pdbx_description
1 polymer ?
#
loop_
_entity_poly.entity_id
_entity_poly.type
_entity_poly.pdbx_seq_one_letter_code
_entity_poly.pdbx_strand_id
1 'polypeptide(L)' 'MYKLFIGFRKLDEFPTIQETKKYAQYSEEAGVFSLIGDNYSDSWYKSKNQ' A
#
# COMPACT_ATOMS: atom_id res chain seq x y z
N MET A 1 -4.10 0.68 -13.10
CA MET A 1 -3.89 -0.30 -12.01
C MET A 1 -2.97 0.33 -10.97
N TYR A 2 -3.19 0.04 -9.69
CA TYR A 2 -2.45 0.61 -8.56
C TYR A 2 -1.57 -0.45 -7.93
N LYS A 3 -0.28 -0.19 -7.88
CA LYS A 3 0.74 -1.09 -7.32
C LYS A 3 1.01 -0.69 -5.89
N LEU A 4 0.90 -1.64 -4.97
CA LEU A 4 1.22 -1.45 -3.57
C LEU A 4 2.62 -1.97 -3.28
N PHE A 5 3.38 -1.18 -2.56
CA PHE A 5 4.70 -1.51 -2.07
C PHE A 5 4.75 -1.29 -0.57
N ILE A 6 5.61 -2.05 0.10
CA ILE A 6 6.05 -1.78 1.46
C ILE A 6 7.58 -1.67 1.47
N GLY A 7 8.09 -0.48 1.80
CA GLY A 7 9.49 -0.13 1.57
C GLY A 7 9.86 -0.34 0.10
N PHE A 8 10.78 -1.28 -0.16
CA PHE A 8 11.23 -1.65 -1.50
C PHE A 8 10.53 -2.89 -2.07
N ARG A 9 9.65 -3.54 -1.29
CA ARG A 9 9.00 -4.80 -1.67
C ARG A 9 7.63 -4.51 -2.29
N LYS A 10 7.40 -4.96 -3.52
CA LYS A 10 6.05 -4.99 -4.11
C LYS A 10 5.20 -6.01 -3.36
N LEU A 11 4.05 -5.56 -2.86
CA LEU A 11 3.07 -6.43 -2.22
C LEU A 11 2.15 -7.02 -3.27
N ASP A 12 1.35 -6.18 -3.93
CA ASP A 12 0.35 -6.62 -4.90
C ASP A 12 -0.12 -5.47 -5.81
N GLU A 13 -0.98 -5.76 -6.77
CA GLU A 13 -1.56 -4.80 -7.72
C GLU A 13 -3.08 -4.86 -7.70
N PHE A 14 -3.72 -3.72 -7.52
CA PHE A 14 -5.17 -3.60 -7.40
C PHE A 14 -5.75 -2.75 -8.53
N PRO A 15 -7.01 -2.98 -8.93
CA PRO A 15 -7.66 -2.14 -9.92
C PRO A 15 -8.02 -0.75 -9.36
N THR A 16 -8.24 -0.63 -8.04
CA THR A 16 -8.65 0.62 -7.39
C THR A 16 -7.80 0.99 -6.17
N ILE A 17 -7.65 2.30 -5.89
CA ILE A 17 -6.96 2.83 -4.69
C ILE A 17 -7.61 2.30 -3.41
N GLN A 18 -8.94 2.21 -3.40
CA GLN A 18 -9.71 1.78 -2.23
C GLN A 18 -9.38 0.33 -1.85
N GLU A 19 -9.30 -0.58 -2.82
CA GLU A 19 -8.87 -1.95 -2.56
C GLU A 19 -7.43 -2.01 -2.08
N THR A 20 -6.54 -1.20 -2.67
CA THR A 20 -5.16 -1.11 -2.21
C THR A 20 -5.04 -0.69 -0.75
N LYS A 21 -5.75 0.39 -0.36
CA LYS A 21 -5.74 0.90 1.01
C LYS A 21 -6.37 -0.09 1.97
N LYS A 22 -7.47 -0.75 1.56
CA LYS A 22 -8.11 -1.81 2.34
C LYS A 22 -7.10 -2.94 2.60
N TYR A 23 -6.43 -3.44 1.57
CA TYR A 23 -5.41 -4.49 1.72
C TYR A 23 -4.28 -4.07 2.67
N ALA A 24 -3.71 -2.87 2.49
CA ALA A 24 -2.68 -2.34 3.38
C ALA A 24 -3.16 -2.23 4.83
N GLN A 25 -4.44 -1.93 5.06
CA GLN A 25 -5.02 -1.84 6.40
C GLN A 25 -5.22 -3.22 7.05
N TYR A 26 -5.68 -4.22 6.30
CA TYR A 26 -5.83 -5.60 6.77
C TYR A 26 -4.51 -6.35 6.89
N SER A 27 -3.47 -5.94 6.16
CA SER A 27 -2.15 -6.55 6.24
C SER A 27 -1.54 -6.36 7.64
N GLU A 28 -0.99 -7.40 8.24
CA GLU A 28 -0.27 -7.29 9.53
C GLU A 28 1.13 -6.66 9.38
N GLU A 29 1.50 -6.29 8.16
CA GLU A 29 2.75 -5.63 7.85
C GLU A 29 2.75 -4.19 8.36
N ALA A 30 3.85 -3.80 8.99
CA ALA A 30 4.13 -2.43 9.39
C ALA A 30 5.37 -1.91 8.68
N GLY A 31 5.33 -0.64 8.32
CA GLY A 31 6.35 -0.01 7.50
C GLY A 31 5.77 1.10 6.62
N VAL A 32 6.59 1.58 5.70
CA VAL A 32 6.21 2.61 4.74
C VAL A 32 5.50 1.95 3.56
N PHE A 33 4.20 2.14 3.46
CA PHE A 33 3.43 1.75 2.30
C PHE A 33 3.57 2.80 1.21
N SER A 34 3.81 2.38 -0.02
CA SER A 34 3.82 3.24 -1.21
C SER A 34 2.85 2.68 -2.23
N LEU A 35 1.92 3.51 -2.67
CA LEU A 35 0.92 3.21 -3.67
C LEU A 35 1.27 4.02 -4.92
N ILE A 36 1.46 3.34 -6.04
CA ILE A 36 1.83 3.95 -7.31
C ILE A 36 0.87 3.47 -8.39
N GLY A 37 0.17 4.39 -9.05
CA GLY A 37 -0.73 4.10 -10.17
C GLY A 37 -0.68 5.18 -11.25
N ASP A 38 -1.63 5.13 -12.17
CA ASP A 38 -1.76 6.09 -13.27
C ASP A 38 -2.00 7.51 -12.73
N ASN A 39 -0.97 8.36 -12.83
CA ASN A 39 -0.95 9.75 -12.32
C ASN A 39 -1.28 9.93 -10.83
N TYR A 40 -1.18 8.88 -10.03
CA TYR A 40 -1.42 8.95 -8.59
C TYR A 40 -0.35 8.18 -7.84
N SER A 41 0.33 8.87 -6.92
CA SER A 41 1.29 8.26 -6.01
C SER A 41 1.01 8.75 -4.60
N ASP A 42 0.88 7.82 -3.66
CA ASP A 42 0.62 8.10 -2.26
C ASP A 42 1.54 7.23 -1.41
N SER A 43 2.06 7.76 -0.32
CA SER A 43 2.92 6.99 0.58
C SER A 43 2.64 7.35 2.03
N TRP A 44 2.43 6.35 2.86
CA TRP A 44 2.11 6.54 4.27
C TRP A 44 2.81 5.49 5.12
N TYR A 45 3.13 5.86 6.36
CA TYR A 45 3.68 4.94 7.33
C TYR A 45 2.55 4.28 8.11
N LYS A 46 2.60 2.96 8.25
CA LYS A 46 1.72 2.19 9.13
C LYS A 46 2.56 1.65 10.28
N SER A 47 2.25 2.06 11.50
CA SER A 47 2.81 1.46 12.71
C SER A 47 2.14 0.12 12.98
N LYS A 48 2.92 -0.85 13.46
CA LYS A 48 2.35 -2.03 14.13
C LYS A 48 1.73 -1.50 15.42
N ASN A 49 0.40 -1.56 15.53
CA ASN A 49 -0.22 -1.34 16.82
C ASN A 49 0.19 -2.52 17.70
N GLN A 50 0.96 -2.20 18.74
CA GLN A 50 1.54 -3.14 19.69
C GLN A 50 0.48 -3.68 20.65
#